data_AF-A0A7Y2GX75-F1
#
_entry.id   AF-A0A7Y2GX75-F1
#
_cell.length_a   1.000
_cell.length_b   1.000
_cell.length_c   1.000
_cell.angle_alpha   90.00
_cell.angle_beta   90.00
_cell.angle_gamma   90.00
#
_symmetry.space_group_name_H-M   'P 1'
#
loop_
_entity.id
_entity.type
_entity.pdbx_description
1 polymer ?
#
loop_
_entity_poly.entity_id
_entity_poly.type
_entity_poly.pdbx_seq_one_letter_code
_entity_poly.pdbx_strand_id
1 'polypeptide(L)'
;MFSIGDIISISLTLFAVIDILGSLPILITLKQKQGTIQSGLATIVAGLLMIVFLLMGETLLNFIGIDVSSFAIAGAIIIFIIGLEMILNVEFFKQDKKDKAGSIVPIAFP
;
A
#
# COMPACT_ATOMS: atom_id res chain seq x y z
N MET A 1 26.85 13.83 -17.03
CA MET A 1 25.72 13.84 -17.99
C MET A 1 25.00 12.51 -17.80
N PHE A 2 23.71 12.51 -17.50
CA PHE A 2 22.96 11.25 -17.35
C PHE A 2 22.92 10.51 -18.69
N SER A 3 23.29 9.24 -18.71
CA SER A 3 23.14 8.41 -19.92
C SER A 3 21.67 8.07 -20.10
N ILE A 4 21.21 7.99 -21.36
CA ILE A 4 19.85 7.50 -21.67
C ILE A 4 19.64 6.09 -21.08
N GLY A 5 20.70 5.28 -21.05
CA GLY A 5 20.68 3.96 -20.40
C GLY A 5 20.35 4.05 -18.91
N ASP A 6 20.97 4.99 -18.19
CA ASP A 6 20.72 5.18 -16.75
C ASP A 6 19.28 5.60 -16.48
N ILE A 7 18.74 6.50 -17.32
CA ILE A 7 17.34 6.96 -17.20
C ILE A 7 16.38 5.79 -17.40
N ILE A 8 16.62 4.94 -18.41
CA ILE A 8 15.79 3.76 -18.68
C ILE A 8 15.88 2.76 -17.53
N SER A 9 17.09 2.44 -17.05
CA SER A 9 17.28 1.52 -15.94
C SER A 9 16.57 1.99 -14.67
N ILE A 10 16.77 3.24 -14.27
CA ILE A 10 16.12 3.81 -13.08
C ILE A 10 14.60 3.83 -13.24
N SER A 11 14.09 4.18 -14.42
CA SER A 11 12.65 4.20 -14.69
C SER A 11 12.04 2.80 -14.58
N LEU A 12 12.70 1.78 -15.14
CA LEU A 12 12.25 0.40 -15.03
C LEU A 12 12.32 -0.12 -13.59
N THR A 13 13.38 0.21 -12.84
CA THR A 13 13.48 -0.15 -11.42
C THR A 13 12.36 0.50 -10.61
N LEU A 14 12.13 1.81 -10.77
CA LEU A 14 11.04 2.49 -10.07
C LEU A 14 9.66 1.95 -10.48
N PHE A 15 9.46 1.66 -11.76
CA PHE A 15 8.20 1.07 -12.24
C PHE A 15 7.93 -0.29 -11.60
N ALA A 16 8.95 -1.14 -11.50
CA ALA A 16 8.84 -2.45 -10.87
C ALA A 16 8.63 -2.34 -9.35
N VAL A 17 9.32 -1.41 -8.67
CA VAL A 17 9.21 -1.20 -7.22
C VAL A 17 7.86 -0.62 -6.81
N ILE A 18 7.29 0.30 -7.61
CA ILE A 18 5.99 0.92 -7.33
C ILE A 18 4.82 -0.07 -7.56
N ASP A 19 5.03 -1.11 -8.38
CA ASP A 19 4.03 -2.13 -8.74
C ASP A 19 2.65 -1.57 -9.15
N ILE A 20 2.66 -0.71 -10.18
CA ILE A 20 1.44 -0.08 -10.70
C ILE A 20 0.43 -1.16 -11.16
N LEU A 21 0.89 -2.24 -11.80
CA LEU A 21 0.01 -3.27 -12.35
C LEU A 21 -0.64 -4.12 -11.25
N GLY A 22 0.10 -4.51 -10.22
CA GLY A 22 -0.44 -5.25 -9.07
C GLY A 22 -1.47 -4.44 -8.29
N SER A 23 -1.32 -3.12 -8.22
CA SER A 23 -2.28 -2.23 -7.54
C SER A 23 -3.59 -2.00 -8.31
N LEU A 24 -3.67 -2.31 -9.62
CA LEU A 24 -4.83 -2.02 -10.46
C LEU A 24 -6.14 -2.63 -9.95
N PRO A 25 -6.24 -3.93 -9.62
CA PRO A 25 -7.53 -4.50 -9.23
C PRO A 25 -7.99 -4.01 -7.84
N ILE A 26 -7.05 -3.58 -6.98
CA ILE A 26 -7.37 -2.89 -5.71
C ILE A 26 -8.02 -1.55 -6.02
N LEU A 27 -7.39 -0.74 -6.89
CA LEU A 27 -7.91 0.56 -7.30
C LEU A 27 -9.27 0.47 -7.99
N ILE A 28 -9.48 -0.55 -8.85
CA ILE A 28 -10.76 -0.80 -9.51
C ILE A 28 -11.84 -1.14 -8.48
N THR A 29 -11.56 -2.06 -7.55
CA THR A 29 -12.50 -2.46 -6.49
C THR A 29 -12.87 -1.27 -5.60
N LEU A 30 -11.89 -0.45 -5.22
CA LEU A 30 -12.12 0.77 -4.45
C LEU A 30 -12.99 1.78 -5.19
N LYS A 31 -12.74 1.99 -6.49
CA LYS A 31 -13.56 2.85 -7.34
C LYS A 31 -14.99 2.33 -7.44
N GLN A 32 -15.19 1.02 -7.58
CA GLN A 32 -16.54 0.43 -7.61
C GLN A 32 -17.27 0.58 -6.27
N LYS A 33 -16.57 0.42 -5.14
CA LYS A 33 -17.16 0.54 -3.80
C LYS A 33 -17.46 1.98 -3.38
N GLN A 34 -16.60 2.95 -3.74
CA GLN A 34 -16.67 4.33 -3.25
C GLN A 34 -17.01 5.39 -4.32
N GLY A 35 -17.11 5.00 -5.59
CA GLY A 35 -17.40 5.89 -6.71
C GLY A 35 -16.16 6.62 -7.24
N THR A 36 -15.83 7.78 -6.66
CA THR A 36 -14.71 8.63 -7.11
C THR A 36 -13.52 8.54 -6.16
N ILE A 37 -12.32 8.33 -6.72
CA ILE A 37 -11.07 8.33 -5.95
C ILE A 37 -10.52 9.76 -5.91
N GLN A 38 -10.34 10.30 -4.71
CA GLN A 38 -9.68 11.59 -4.49
C GLN A 38 -8.16 11.42 -4.51
N SER A 39 -7.59 11.20 -5.69
CA SER A 39 -6.16 10.84 -5.86
C SER A 39 -5.20 11.84 -5.21
N GLY A 40 -5.41 13.15 -5.40
CA GLY A 40 -4.53 14.17 -4.82
C GLY A 40 -4.49 14.15 -3.29
N LEU A 41 -5.65 14.03 -2.64
CA LEU A 41 -5.72 13.92 -1.18
C LEU A 41 -5.11 12.60 -0.70
N ALA A 42 -5.42 11.50 -1.38
CA ALA A 42 -4.86 10.18 -1.05
C ALA A 42 -3.33 10.17 -1.14
N THR A 43 -2.75 10.76 -2.18
CA THR A 43 -1.29 10.88 -2.34
C THR A 43 -0.66 11.73 -1.24
N ILE A 44 -1.25 12.87 -0.89
CA ILE A 44 -0.73 13.73 0.18
C ILE A 44 -0.80 13.02 1.53
N VAL A 45 -1.93 12.37 1.84
CA VAL A 45 -2.12 11.64 3.09
C VAL A 45 -1.15 10.45 3.18
N ALA A 46 -1.03 9.66 2.10
CA ALA A 46 -0.08 8.55 2.05
C ALA A 46 1.37 9.03 2.20
N GLY A 47 1.76 10.10 1.49
CA GLY A 47 3.11 10.67 1.59
C GLY A 47 3.42 11.19 3.00
N LEU A 48 2.47 11.87 3.64
CA LEU A 48 2.63 12.33 5.02
C LEU A 48 2.75 11.14 5.98
N LEU A 49 1.88 10.14 5.84
CA LEU A 49 1.93 8.93 6.64
C LEU A 49 3.27 8.19 6.49
N MET A 50 3.78 8.06 5.26
CA MET A 50 5.10 7.49 4.99
C MET A 50 6.22 8.28 5.68
N ILE A 51 6.21 9.61 5.61
CA ILE A 51 7.23 10.45 6.28
C ILE A 51 7.15 10.26 7.80
N VAL A 52 5.95 10.28 8.37
CA VAL A 52 5.77 10.07 9.82
C VAL A 52 6.25 8.69 10.24
N PHE A 53 5.87 7.64 9.49
CA PHE A 53 6.27 6.28 9.80
C PHE A 53 7.77 6.03 9.57
N LEU A 54 8.38 6.72 8.60
CA LEU A 54 9.84 6.69 8.38
C LEU A 54 10.59 7.26 9.59
N LEU A 55 10.10 8.35 10.19
CA LEU A 55 10.77 9.02 11.29
C LEU A 55 10.45 8.39 12.66
N MET A 56 9.23 7.86 12.84
CA MET A 56 8.72 7.43 14.15
C MET A 56 8.31 5.96 14.22
N GLY A 57 8.29 5.23 13.09
CA GLY A 57 7.73 3.88 13.00
C GLY A 57 8.43 2.87 13.90
N GLU A 58 9.77 2.86 13.93
CA GLU A 58 10.52 1.95 14.80
C GLU A 58 10.24 2.22 16.29
N THR A 59 10.18 3.50 16.69
CA THR A 59 9.87 3.86 18.07
C THR A 59 8.45 3.45 18.47
N LEU A 60 7.49 3.65 17.55
CA LEU A 60 6.10 3.23 17.75
C LEU A 60 5.96 1.71 17.90
N LEU A 61 6.65 0.95 17.05
CA LEU A 61 6.64 -0.51 17.10
C LEU A 61 7.29 -1.03 18.38
N ASN A 62 8.45 -0.49 18.76
CA ASN A 62 9.14 -0.86 19.99
C ASN A 62 8.33 -0.53 21.25
N PHE A 63 7.54 0.56 21.24
CA PHE A 63 6.63 0.90 22.34
C PHE A 63 5.56 -0.17 22.58
N ILE A 64 5.11 -0.84 21.51
CA ILE A 64 4.12 -1.94 21.57
C ILE A 64 4.83 -3.30 21.77
N GLY A 65 6.17 -3.32 21.81
CA GLY A 65 6.97 -4.53 22.01
C GLY A 65 7.13 -5.39 20.75
N ILE A 66 7.07 -4.78 19.56
CA ILE A 66 7.18 -5.45 18.26
C ILE A 66 8.42 -4.92 17.53
N ASP A 67 9.18 -5.80 16.88
CA ASP A 67 10.29 -5.41 16.02
C ASP A 67 9.85 -5.17 14.56
N VAL A 68 10.64 -4.40 13.82
CA VAL A 68 10.36 -4.03 12.42
C VAL A 68 10.25 -5.27 11.51
N SER A 69 11.01 -6.33 11.79
CA SER A 69 11.02 -7.55 10.96
C SER A 69 9.72 -8.34 11.15
N SER A 70 9.28 -8.49 12.40
CA SER A 70 7.98 -9.11 12.73
C SER A 70 6.82 -8.34 12.11
N PHE A 71 6.84 -7.00 12.16
CA PHE A 71 5.83 -6.16 11.52
C PHE A 71 5.82 -6.36 9.99
N ALA A 72 7.00 -6.38 9.35
CA ALA A 72 7.12 -6.60 7.91
C ALA A 72 6.60 -7.98 7.47
N ILE A 73 6.90 -9.04 8.24
CA ILE A 73 6.38 -10.40 7.97
C ILE A 73 4.86 -10.42 8.06
N ALA A 74 4.28 -9.80 9.10
CA ALA A 74 2.83 -9.71 9.24
C ALA A 74 2.20 -8.95 8.06
N GLY A 75 2.78 -7.82 7.66
CA GLY A 75 2.33 -7.04 6.50
C GLY A 75 2.38 -7.85 5.20
N ALA A 76 3.47 -8.59 4.95
CA ALA A 76 3.62 -9.43 3.77
C ALA A 76 2.56 -10.53 3.69
N ILE A 77 2.19 -11.14 4.83
CA ILE A 77 1.11 -12.13 4.89
C ILE A 77 -0.24 -11.49 4.54
N ILE A 78 -0.53 -10.30 5.06
CA ILE A 78 -1.77 -9.57 4.75
C ILE A 78 -1.85 -9.25 3.26
N ILE A 79 -0.79 -8.71 2.66
CA ILE A 79 -0.73 -8.40 1.22
C ILE A 79 -0.91 -9.66 0.38
N PHE A 80 -0.27 -10.78 0.77
CA PHE A 80 -0.43 -12.06 0.10
C PHE A 80 -1.89 -12.55 0.12
N ILE A 81 -2.57 -12.46 1.26
CA ILE A 81 -3.99 -12.86 1.38
C ILE A 81 -4.88 -11.93 0.53
N ILE A 82 -4.62 -10.62 0.51
CA ILE A 82 -5.36 -9.68 -0.35
C ILE A 82 -5.17 -10.04 -1.83
N GLY A 83 -3.94 -10.37 -2.25
CA GLY A 83 -3.67 -10.83 -3.62
C GLY A 83 -4.42 -12.12 -3.97
N LEU A 84 -4.46 -13.09 -3.04
CA LEU A 84 -5.27 -14.30 -3.19
C LEU A 84 -6.77 -13.99 -3.26
N GLU A 85 -7.27 -13.08 -2.43
CA GLU A 85 -8.65 -12.59 -2.43
C GLU A 85 -9.04 -12.08 -3.83
N MET A 86 -8.15 -11.30 -4.45
CA MET A 86 -8.33 -10.72 -5.79
C MET A 86 -8.30 -11.77 -6.91
N ILE A 87 -7.39 -12.75 -6.85
CA ILE A 87 -7.28 -13.80 -7.88
C ILE A 87 -8.46 -14.78 -7.79
N LEU A 88 -8.85 -15.15 -6.57
CA LEU A 88 -9.91 -16.13 -6.33
C LEU A 88 -11.32 -15.49 -6.36
N ASN A 89 -11.41 -14.16 -6.26
CA ASN A 89 -12.66 -13.41 -6.17
C ASN A 89 -13.58 -13.88 -5.02
N VAL A 90 -12.97 -14.18 -3.87
CA VAL A 90 -13.64 -14.64 -2.63
C VAL A 90 -13.30 -13.65 -1.53
N GLU A 91 -14.26 -13.06 -0.80
CA GLU A 91 -13.96 -12.10 0.28
C GLU A 91 -13.52 -12.81 1.57
N PHE A 92 -12.23 -12.73 1.93
CA PHE A 92 -11.70 -13.21 3.22
C PHE A 92 -11.85 -12.14 4.31
N PHE A 93 -11.62 -10.88 3.97
CA PHE A 93 -11.80 -9.75 4.89
C PHE A 93 -13.14 -9.05 4.66
N LYS A 94 -14.15 -9.39 5.48
CA LYS A 94 -15.45 -8.72 5.45
C LYS A 94 -15.31 -7.29 5.97
N GLN A 95 -15.28 -6.30 5.08
CA GLN A 95 -15.36 -4.89 5.46
C GLN A 95 -16.80 -4.52 5.79
N ASP A 96 -17.05 -4.11 7.03
CA ASP A 96 -18.34 -3.51 7.40
C ASP A 96 -18.49 -2.18 6.64
N LYS A 97 -19.58 -2.07 5.86
CA LYS A 97 -19.86 -0.94 4.92
C LYS A 97 -19.96 0.44 5.60
N LYS A 98 -19.79 0.56 6.92
CA LYS A 98 -19.89 1.81 7.68
C LYS A 98 -18.55 2.43 8.07
N ASP A 99 -17.43 1.72 7.97
CA ASP A 99 -16.14 2.23 8.46
C ASP A 99 -15.26 2.77 7.32
N LYS A 100 -15.24 4.11 7.20
CA LYS A 100 -14.35 4.86 6.28
C LYS A 100 -12.85 4.72 6.60
N ALA A 101 -12.50 4.07 7.70
CA ALA A 101 -11.12 3.84 8.14
C ALA A 101 -10.42 2.69 7.40
N GLY A 102 -11.18 1.73 6.85
CA GLY A 102 -10.65 0.56 6.12
C GLY A 102 -10.01 0.88 4.77
N SER A 103 -10.11 2.13 4.30
CA SER A 103 -9.57 2.58 3.01
C SER A 103 -8.14 3.11 3.09
N ILE A 104 -7.57 3.31 4.28
CA ILE A 104 -6.27 4.00 4.42
C ILE A 104 -5.15 3.00 4.61
N VAL A 105 -5.33 1.98 5.45
CA VAL A 105 -4.24 1.07 5.83
C VAL A 105 -3.70 0.21 4.68
N PRO A 106 -4.53 -0.41 3.80
CA PRO A 106 -4.01 -1.18 2.67
C PRO A 106 -3.54 -0.33 1.49
N ILE A 107 -3.80 0.99 1.48
CA ILE A 107 -3.38 1.91 0.41
C ILE A 107 -2.15 2.73 0.82
N ALA A 108 -1.99 3.01 2.12
CA ALA A 108 -0.91 3.82 2.66
C ALA A 108 0.39 3.04 2.90
N PHE A 109 0.34 1.71 2.79
CA PHE A 109 1.52 0.85 2.81
C PHE A 109 1.73 0.22 1.41
N PRO A 110 2.76 0.62 0.65
CA PRO A 110 3.33 -0.23 -0.38
C PRO A 110 4.05 -1.44 0.26
#